data_AF-A0A924BFL9-F1
#
_entry.id   AF-A0A924BFL9-F1
#
_cell.length_a   1.000
_cell.length_b   1.000
_cell.length_c   1.000
_cell.angle_alpha   90.00
_cell.angle_beta   90.00
_cell.angle_gamma   90.00
#
_symmetry.space_group_name_H-M   'P 1'
#
loop_
_entity.id
_entity.type
_entity.pdbx_description
1 polymer ?
#
loop_
_entity_poly.entity_id
_entity_poly.type
_entity_poly.pdbx_seq_one_letter_code
_entity_poly.pdbx_strand_id
1 'polypeptide(L)'
;MEHLTINPPLIDQYKRHIHKLRVQLTDACNFRCFYCMPENIKFKKRNDLLSSQEIIDICTILNDFGIDEMRLTGGEPTISKDFEKIVLGLSELKLAKFGLTSNGFILEKKLSFLKNTNCQSINISLDSLNEERFNQITKGNYFKSV
;
A
#
# COMPACT_ATOMS: atom_id res chain seq x y z
N MET A 1 32.41 -8.06 13.50
CA MET A 1 32.18 -7.69 12.09
C MET A 1 31.67 -8.94 11.39
N GLU A 2 30.38 -9.21 11.54
CA GLU A 2 29.77 -10.42 10.96
C GLU A 2 29.27 -10.14 9.55
N HIS A 3 29.56 -11.08 8.67
CA HIS A 3 29.28 -11.05 7.24
C HIS A 3 27.79 -10.86 6.98
N LEU A 4 27.42 -9.71 6.40
CA LEU A 4 26.16 -9.57 5.66
C LEU A 4 26.25 -10.46 4.42
N THR A 5 25.87 -11.73 4.54
CA THR A 5 25.55 -12.56 3.38
C THR A 5 24.24 -12.04 2.81
N ILE A 6 24.31 -11.02 1.96
CA ILE A 6 23.18 -10.55 1.16
C ILE A 6 22.80 -11.73 0.25
N ASN A 7 21.57 -12.22 0.38
CA ASN A 7 21.10 -13.30 -0.49
C ASN A 7 21.23 -12.87 -1.96
N PRO A 8 21.45 -13.80 -2.89
CA PRO A 8 21.53 -13.43 -4.30
C PRO A 8 20.23 -12.72 -4.73
N PRO A 9 20.33 -11.64 -5.51
CA PRO A 9 19.18 -10.86 -5.91
C PRO A 9 18.17 -11.70 -6.69
N LEU A 10 16.88 -11.39 -6.53
CA LEU A 10 15.82 -12.06 -7.28
C LEU A 10 15.85 -11.63 -8.75
N ILE A 11 16.16 -12.58 -9.63
CA ILE A 11 16.24 -12.37 -11.08
C ILE A 11 15.26 -13.31 -11.76
N ASP A 12 14.41 -12.76 -12.63
CA ASP A 12 13.48 -13.56 -13.41
C ASP A 12 14.10 -14.15 -14.69
N GLN A 13 13.31 -14.94 -15.42
CA GLN A 13 13.74 -15.57 -16.69
C GLN A 13 14.10 -14.56 -17.80
N TYR A 14 13.63 -13.31 -17.69
CA TYR A 14 13.95 -12.22 -18.61
C TYR A 14 15.13 -11.36 -18.13
N LYS A 15 15.85 -11.81 -17.10
CA LYS A 15 17.00 -11.12 -16.49
C LYS A 15 16.65 -9.77 -15.85
N ARG A 16 15.39 -9.57 -15.44
CA ARG A 16 14.96 -8.38 -14.70
C ARG A 16 15.24 -8.57 -13.21
N HIS A 17 15.79 -7.55 -12.57
CA HIS A 17 15.99 -7.51 -11.13
C HIS A 17 14.68 -7.15 -10.40
N ILE A 18 14.18 -8.05 -9.57
CA ILE A 18 12.97 -7.84 -8.77
C ILE A 18 13.38 -7.10 -7.49
N HIS A 19 13.22 -5.77 -7.52
CA HIS A 19 13.58 -4.89 -6.39
C HIS A 19 12.37 -4.13 -5.83
N LYS A 20 11.20 -4.22 -6.50
CA LYS A 20 9.97 -3.51 -6.10
C LYS A 20 8.89 -4.47 -5.65
N LEU A 21 8.27 -4.17 -4.53
CA LEU A 21 7.14 -4.92 -3.99
C LEU A 21 5.92 -4.00 -3.80
N ARG A 22 4.78 -4.42 -4.33
CA ARG A 22 3.47 -3.86 -3.97
C ARG A 22 2.82 -4.77 -2.93
N VAL A 23 2.46 -4.18 -1.80
CA VAL A 23 1.82 -4.89 -0.70
C VAL A 23 0.36 -4.46 -0.66
N GLN A 24 -0.56 -5.39 -0.89
CA GLN A 24 -1.99 -5.13 -0.83
C GLN A 24 -2.53 -5.49 0.56
N LEU A 25 -2.98 -4.49 1.32
CA LEU A 25 -3.39 -4.70 2.72
C LEU A 25 -4.83 -5.17 2.89
N THR A 26 -5.67 -4.85 1.92
CA THR A 26 -7.10 -5.15 1.93
C THR A 26 -7.61 -5.07 0.50
N ASP A 27 -8.73 -5.72 0.22
CA ASP A 27 -9.51 -5.54 -1.00
C ASP A 27 -10.69 -4.56 -0.82
N ALA A 28 -10.96 -4.12 0.41
CA ALA A 28 -11.97 -3.13 0.71
C ALA A 28 -11.52 -1.71 0.32
N CYS A 29 -12.49 -0.88 -0.09
CA CYS A 29 -12.29 0.53 -0.37
C CYS A 29 -13.48 1.33 0.15
N ASN A 30 -13.23 2.57 0.58
CA ASN A 30 -14.24 3.56 0.95
C ASN A 30 -14.83 4.30 -0.27
N PHE A 31 -14.29 4.12 -1.48
CA PHE A 31 -14.89 4.57 -2.75
C PHE A 31 -15.50 3.40 -3.55
N ARG A 32 -16.30 3.74 -4.56
CA ARG A 32 -16.93 2.79 -5.51
C ARG A 32 -16.64 3.20 -6.96
N CYS A 33 -15.37 3.50 -7.26
CA CYS A 33 -14.97 3.93 -8.59
C CYS A 33 -15.41 2.94 -9.67
N PHE A 34 -16.18 3.37 -10.67
CA PHE A 34 -16.85 2.42 -11.58
C PHE A 34 -15.90 1.50 -12.37
N TYR A 35 -14.66 1.94 -12.63
CA TYR A 35 -13.66 1.16 -13.38
C TYR A 35 -12.83 0.22 -12.48
N CYS A 36 -12.92 0.38 -11.16
CA CYS A 36 -12.10 -0.34 -10.19
C CYS A 36 -12.95 -1.24 -9.28
N MET A 37 -14.09 -0.73 -8.82
CA MET A 37 -14.99 -1.38 -7.86
C MET A 37 -16.38 -1.61 -8.47
N PRO A 38 -16.56 -2.62 -9.35
CA PRO A 38 -17.87 -2.96 -9.92
C PRO A 38 -18.90 -3.35 -8.84
N GLU A 39 -20.18 -3.17 -9.18
CA GLU A 39 -21.32 -3.29 -8.24
C GLU A 39 -21.42 -4.66 -7.54
N ASN A 40 -20.94 -5.73 -8.16
CA ASN A 40 -21.04 -7.10 -7.67
C ASN A 40 -19.75 -7.63 -7.00
N ILE A 41 -18.90 -6.77 -6.44
CA ILE A 41 -17.69 -7.21 -5.73
C ILE A 41 -18.04 -8.00 -4.47
N LYS A 42 -17.41 -9.17 -4.34
CA LYS A 42 -17.35 -9.94 -3.09
C LYS A 42 -15.99 -9.69 -2.43
N PHE A 43 -16.02 -9.00 -1.29
CA PHE A 43 -14.82 -8.85 -0.46
C PHE A 43 -14.45 -10.18 0.20
N LYS A 44 -13.15 -10.45 0.28
CA LYS A 44 -12.60 -11.57 1.04
C LYS A 44 -12.99 -11.45 2.50
N LYS A 45 -13.19 -12.59 3.16
CA LYS A 45 -13.33 -12.59 4.61
C LYS A 45 -11.99 -12.20 5.22
N ARG A 46 -12.02 -11.56 6.39
CA ARG A 46 -10.80 -11.15 7.09
C ARG A 46 -9.81 -12.31 7.30
N ASN A 47 -10.32 -13.51 7.56
CA ASN A 47 -9.50 -14.70 7.80
C ASN A 47 -8.82 -15.24 6.52
N ASP A 48 -9.21 -14.75 5.34
CA ASP A 48 -8.58 -15.12 4.06
C ASP A 48 -7.48 -14.12 3.65
N LEU A 49 -7.25 -13.07 4.46
CA LEU A 49 -6.19 -12.09 4.27
C LEU A 49 -5.00 -12.44 5.16
N LEU A 50 -3.79 -12.10 4.69
CA LEU A 50 -2.59 -12.20 5.50
C LEU A 50 -2.73 -11.29 6.73
N SER A 51 -2.33 -11.81 7.88
CA SER A 51 -2.19 -11.02 9.09
C SER A 51 -1.08 -9.98 8.92
N SER A 52 -1.10 -8.95 9.77
CA SER A 52 -0.04 -7.96 9.83
C SER A 52 1.35 -8.58 10.00
N GLN A 53 1.44 -9.68 10.77
CA GLN A 53 2.72 -10.31 11.09
C GLN A 53 3.26 -11.05 9.87
N GLU A 54 2.42 -11.83 9.20
CA GLU A 54 2.82 -12.52 7.96
C GLU A 54 3.27 -11.52 6.89
N ILE A 55 2.59 -10.37 6.75
CA ILE A 55 3.02 -9.32 5.83
C ILE A 55 4.41 -8.79 6.19
N ILE A 56 4.66 -8.48 7.47
CA ILE A 56 5.97 -7.98 7.94
C ILE A 56 7.06 -9.03 7.73
N ASP A 57 6.79 -10.30 8.06
CA ASP A 57 7.76 -11.39 7.91
C ASP A 57 8.13 -11.61 6.44
N ILE A 58 7.14 -11.65 5.55
CA ILE A 58 7.37 -11.77 4.10
C ILE A 58 8.19 -10.58 3.59
N CYS A 59 7.84 -9.35 3.99
CA CYS A 59 8.57 -8.16 3.55
C CYS A 59 10.01 -8.14 4.06
N THR A 60 10.25 -8.57 5.30
CA THR A 60 11.60 -8.70 5.87
C THR A 60 12.44 -9.68 5.06
N ILE A 61 11.91 -10.90 4.82
CA ILE A 61 12.60 -11.92 4.03
C ILE A 61 12.92 -11.37 2.63
N LEU A 62 11.94 -10.75 1.97
CA LEU A 62 12.14 -10.20 0.64
C LEU A 62 13.16 -9.04 0.60
N ASN A 63 13.26 -8.24 1.67
CA ASN A 63 14.29 -7.20 1.79
C ASN A 63 15.70 -7.82 1.84
N ASP A 64 15.89 -8.97 2.50
CA ASP A 64 17.16 -9.69 2.50
C ASP A 64 17.57 -10.23 1.12
N PHE A 65 16.60 -10.40 0.22
CA PHE A 65 16.80 -10.79 -1.19
C PHE A 65 16.94 -9.60 -2.15
N GLY A 66 17.09 -8.37 -1.63
CA GLY A 66 17.36 -7.17 -2.42
C GLY A 66 16.13 -6.38 -2.88
N ILE A 67 14.94 -6.67 -2.35
CA ILE A 67 13.77 -5.79 -2.52
C ILE A 67 13.89 -4.60 -1.58
N ASP A 68 14.15 -3.42 -2.14
CA ASP A 68 14.41 -2.18 -1.40
C ASP A 68 13.38 -1.08 -1.66
N GLU A 69 12.45 -1.30 -2.61
CA GLU A 69 11.30 -0.42 -2.84
C GLU A 69 9.99 -1.11 -2.48
N MET A 70 9.26 -0.58 -1.49
CA MET A 70 7.96 -1.10 -1.08
C MET A 70 6.85 -0.06 -1.17
N ARG A 71 5.69 -0.48 -1.68
CA ARG A 71 4.51 0.37 -1.81
C ARG A 71 3.27 -0.30 -1.24
N LEU A 72 2.68 0.33 -0.22
CA LEU A 72 1.39 -0.07 0.32
C LEU A 72 0.26 0.33 -0.62
N THR A 73 -0.67 -0.59 -0.79
CA THR A 73 -1.87 -0.49 -1.62
C THR A 73 -3.01 -1.25 -0.95
N GLY A 74 -4.16 -1.33 -1.59
CA GLY A 74 -5.32 -2.07 -1.11
C GLY A 74 -6.39 -2.13 -2.20
N GLY A 75 -7.65 -2.11 -1.78
CA GLY A 75 -8.58 -1.12 -2.30
C GLY A 75 -8.13 0.25 -1.80
N GLU A 76 -8.37 0.55 -0.53
CA GLU A 76 -7.78 1.70 0.17
C GLU A 76 -6.92 1.23 1.37
N PRO A 77 -5.59 1.41 1.36
CA PRO A 77 -4.74 0.90 2.45
C PRO A 77 -5.05 1.54 3.81
N THR A 78 -5.42 2.82 3.84
CA THR A 78 -5.59 3.58 5.09
C THR A 78 -6.81 3.14 5.92
N ILE A 79 -7.75 2.39 5.33
CA ILE A 79 -8.90 1.81 6.05
C ILE A 79 -8.58 0.47 6.71
N SER A 80 -7.43 -0.13 6.41
CA SER A 80 -7.01 -1.37 7.05
C SER A 80 -6.79 -1.13 8.55
N LYS A 81 -7.35 -2.00 9.40
CA LYS A 81 -7.16 -1.95 10.85
C LYS A 81 -5.69 -2.17 11.24
N ASP A 82 -4.95 -2.86 10.39
CA ASP A 82 -3.56 -3.24 10.61
C ASP A 82 -2.57 -2.26 9.96
N PHE A 83 -3.06 -1.17 9.34
CA PHE A 83 -2.26 -0.20 8.60
C PHE A 83 -1.07 0.34 9.41
N GLU A 84 -1.31 0.85 10.61
CA GLU A 84 -0.25 1.48 11.42
C GLU A 84 0.80 0.46 11.85
N LYS A 85 0.36 -0.75 12.27
CA LYS A 85 1.27 -1.84 12.64
C LYS A 85 2.18 -2.23 11.47
N ILE A 86 1.62 -2.35 10.26
CA ILE A 86 2.37 -2.72 9.07
C ILE A 86 3.34 -1.60 8.67
N VAL A 87 2.91 -0.34 8.71
CA VAL A 87 3.79 0.80 8.43
C VAL A 87 4.97 0.87 9.40
N LEU A 88 4.73 0.63 10.70
CA LEU A 88 5.81 0.58 11.70
C LEU A 88 6.80 -0.55 11.39
N GLY A 89 6.31 -1.78 11.19
CA GLY A 89 7.18 -2.93 10.88
C GLY A 89 8.02 -2.74 9.61
N LEU A 90 7.42 -2.18 8.55
CA LEU A 90 8.13 -1.85 7.31
C LEU A 90 9.11 -0.69 7.47
N SER A 91 8.87 0.22 8.43
CA SER A 91 9.78 1.35 8.68
C SER A 91 11.10 0.91 9.32
N GLU A 92 11.14 -0.26 9.96
CA GLU A 92 12.37 -0.84 10.52
C GLU A 92 13.28 -1.45 9.43
N LEU A 93 12.77 -1.67 8.22
CA LEU A 93 13.51 -2.28 7.12
C LEU A 93 14.42 -1.25 6.43
N LYS A 94 15.52 -1.75 5.84
CA LYS A 94 16.45 -0.94 5.04
C LYS A 94 15.92 -0.77 3.62
N LEU A 95 14.87 0.05 3.49
CA LEU A 95 14.24 0.36 2.22
C LEU A 95 14.84 1.64 1.62
N ALA A 96 15.22 1.58 0.34
CA ALA A 96 15.57 2.76 -0.44
C ALA A 96 14.33 3.63 -0.70
N LYS A 97 13.15 3.01 -0.83
CA LYS A 97 11.89 3.73 -1.02
C LYS A 97 10.73 3.03 -0.33
N PHE A 98 10.05 3.75 0.56
CA PHE A 98 8.82 3.28 1.19
C PHE A 98 7.69 4.30 1.01
N GLY A 99 6.52 3.83 0.57
CA GLY A 99 5.39 4.70 0.32
C GLY A 99 4.04 3.99 0.24
N LEU A 100 2.99 4.76 -0.01
CA LEU A 100 1.63 4.25 -0.17
C LEU A 100 0.90 4.88 -1.36
N THR A 101 -0.18 4.23 -1.81
CA THR A 101 -1.12 4.78 -2.80
C THR A 101 -2.49 4.84 -2.16
N SER A 102 -3.12 6.02 -2.12
CA SER A 102 -4.41 6.25 -1.45
C SER A 102 -5.29 7.15 -2.30
N ASN A 103 -6.60 7.05 -2.13
CA ASN A 103 -7.55 8.02 -2.66
C ASN A 103 -7.62 9.33 -1.85
N GLY A 104 -6.88 9.43 -0.73
CA GLY A 104 -6.74 10.66 0.05
C GLY A 104 -7.84 10.93 1.08
N PHE A 105 -9.02 10.31 0.95
CA PHE A 105 -10.22 10.69 1.72
C PHE A 105 -10.08 10.67 3.25
N ILE A 106 -9.28 9.74 3.79
CA ILE A 106 -9.01 9.68 5.25
C ILE A 106 -7.54 9.95 5.58
N LEU A 107 -6.74 10.34 4.59
CA LEU A 107 -5.30 10.45 4.72
C LEU A 107 -4.90 11.50 5.75
N GLU A 108 -5.63 12.61 5.83
CA GLU A 108 -5.37 13.70 6.79
C GLU A 108 -5.22 13.16 8.23
N LYS A 109 -6.10 12.23 8.63
CA LYS A 109 -6.08 11.59 9.95
C LYS A 109 -4.86 10.70 10.19
N LYS A 110 -4.16 10.29 9.13
CA LYS A 110 -2.97 9.43 9.17
C LYS A 110 -1.67 10.21 8.94
N LEU A 111 -1.72 11.46 8.48
CA LEU A 111 -0.52 12.25 8.17
C LEU A 111 0.41 12.42 9.38
N SER A 112 -0.14 12.74 10.56
CA SER A 112 0.67 12.90 11.78
C SER A 112 1.38 11.61 12.18
N PHE A 113 0.73 10.46 11.99
CA PHE A 113 1.37 9.16 12.19
C PHE A 113 2.47 8.93 11.15
N LEU A 114 2.15 9.08 9.85
CA LEU A 114 3.08 8.82 8.74
C LEU A 114 4.34 9.69 8.80
N LYS A 115 4.23 10.94 9.25
CA LYS A 115 5.37 11.86 9.44
C LYS A 115 6.44 11.32 10.40
N ASN A 116 6.06 10.44 11.32
CA ASN A 116 6.95 9.83 12.30
C ASN A 116 7.46 8.44 11.84
N THR A 117 7.35 8.12 10.55
CA THR A 117 7.72 6.81 9.98
C THR A 117 8.61 6.99 8.76
N ASN A 118 9.17 5.89 8.26
CA ASN A 118 9.98 5.91 7.02
C ASN A 118 9.11 5.87 5.75
N CYS A 119 7.78 5.93 5.87
CA CYS A 119 6.86 6.01 4.74
C CYS A 119 6.82 7.44 4.17
N GLN A 120 7.80 7.80 3.33
CA GLN A 120 8.04 9.17 2.86
C GLN A 120 7.43 9.51 1.50
N SER A 121 6.80 8.55 0.81
CA SER A 121 6.19 8.78 -0.52
C SER A 121 4.70 8.44 -0.52
N ILE A 122 3.86 9.40 -0.91
CA ILE A 122 2.41 9.19 -1.04
C ILE A 122 1.99 9.48 -2.48
N ASN A 123 1.29 8.53 -3.09
CA ASN A 123 0.60 8.73 -4.36
C ASN A 123 -0.89 8.92 -4.08
N ILE A 124 -1.45 10.04 -4.53
CA ILE A 124 -2.88 10.33 -4.43
C ILE A 124 -3.55 10.03 -5.76
N SER A 125 -4.55 9.14 -5.73
CA SER A 125 -5.41 8.85 -6.88
C SER A 125 -6.55 9.87 -6.94
N LEU A 126 -6.49 10.80 -7.90
CA LEU A 126 -7.49 11.82 -8.14
C LEU A 126 -7.79 11.89 -9.65
N ASP A 127 -8.86 11.24 -10.10
CA ASP A 127 -9.12 11.05 -11.54
C ASP A 127 -9.74 12.28 -12.23
N SER A 128 -10.20 13.27 -11.47
CA SER A 128 -10.81 14.48 -12.02
C SER A 128 -10.71 15.64 -11.03
N LEU A 129 -10.35 16.82 -11.52
CA LEU A 129 -10.45 18.10 -10.80
C LEU A 129 -11.82 18.76 -10.94
N ASN A 130 -12.69 18.23 -11.82
CA ASN A 130 -14.08 18.63 -11.90
C ASN A 130 -14.91 17.79 -10.91
N GLU A 131 -15.59 18.46 -9.97
CA GLU A 131 -16.36 17.85 -8.88
C GLU A 131 -17.45 16.89 -9.39
N GLU A 132 -18.21 17.30 -10.41
CA GLU A 132 -19.28 16.46 -10.97
C GLU A 132 -18.71 15.17 -11.56
N ARG A 133 -17.66 15.27 -12.38
CA ARG A 133 -16.99 14.12 -12.98
C ARG A 133 -16.31 13.24 -11.93
N PHE A 134 -15.71 13.82 -10.90
CA PHE A 134 -15.14 13.06 -9.78
C PHE A 134 -16.24 12.25 -9.07
N ASN A 135 -17.39 12.87 -8.79
CA ASN A 135 -18.52 12.21 -8.12
C ASN A 135 -19.12 11.10 -9.00
N GLN A 136 -19.21 11.31 -10.31
CA GLN A 136 -19.62 10.28 -11.27
C GLN A 136 -18.66 9.08 -11.27
N ILE A 137 -17.34 9.35 -11.22
CA ILE A 137 -16.30 8.32 -11.18
C ILE A 137 -16.39 7.52 -9.89
N THR A 138 -16.28 8.19 -8.74
CA THR A 138 -16.18 7.57 -7.40
C THR A 138 -17.50 7.02 -6.85
N LYS A 139 -18.62 7.37 -7.50
CA LYS A 139 -20.00 7.05 -7.10
C LYS A 139 -20.36 7.58 -5.71
N GLY A 140 -19.80 8.73 -5.32
CA GLY A 140 -20.12 9.42 -4.06
C GLY A 140 -19.72 10.89 -4.12
N ASN A 141 -20.07 11.67 -3.09
CA ASN A 141 -19.77 13.10 -3.01
C ASN A 141 -18.60 13.36 -2.06
N TYR A 142 -17.37 13.07 -2.52
CA TYR A 142 -16.16 13.11 -1.67
C TYR A 142 -15.14 14.19 -2.08
N PHE A 143 -15.41 14.94 -3.16
CA PHE A 143 -14.41 15.84 -3.76
C PHE A 143 -13.86 16.88 -2.76
N LYS A 144 -14.69 17.42 -1.88
CA LYS A 144 -14.28 18.42 -0.87
C LYS A 144 -13.51 17.83 0.31
N SER A 145 -13.39 16.50 0.39
CA SER A 145 -12.77 15.76 1.49
C SER A 145 -11.48 15.04 1.07
N VAL A 146 -11.08 15.18 -0.19
CA VAL A 146 -9.83 14.64 -0.76
C VAL A 146 -8.91 15.82 -1.05
#